data_AF-A0A820M679-F1
#
_entry.id   AF-A0A820M679-F1
#
_cell.length_a   1.000
_cell.length_b   1.000
_cell.length_c   1.000
_cell.angle_alpha   90.00
_cell.angle_beta   90.00
_cell.angle_gamma   90.00
#
_symmetry.space_group_name_H-M   'P 1'
#
loop_
_entity.id
_entity.type
_entity.pdbx_description
1 polymer ?
#
loop_
_entity_poly.entity_id
_entity_poly.type
_entity_poly.pdbx_seq_one_letter_code
_entity_poly.pdbx_strand_id
1 'polypeptide(L)'
;KVNRCFRGQSSPIIVHCNDGIGRTGTYILLDIVLNRIYKGAREINIAATLEHIRDQRPQMVKTKDQLQFVFVAVAEEVTYLIKAIRQ
;
A
#
# COMPACT_ATOMS: atom_id res chain seq x y z
N LYS A 1 0.12 -31.85 -3.49
CA LYS A 1 -1.21 -31.19 -3.57
C LYS A 1 -1.00 -29.72 -3.19
N VAL A 2 -0.57 -28.88 -4.13
CA VAL A 2 -0.43 -27.44 -3.87
C VAL A 2 -1.82 -26.87 -4.03
N ASN A 3 -2.45 -26.48 -2.92
CA ASN A 3 -3.80 -25.91 -2.96
C ASN A 3 -3.78 -24.70 -3.88
N ARG A 4 -4.66 -24.68 -4.90
CA ARG A 4 -4.94 -23.46 -5.65
C ARG A 4 -5.28 -22.39 -4.62
N CYS A 5 -4.50 -21.30 -4.58
CA CYS A 5 -4.79 -20.17 -3.70
C CYS A 5 -6.08 -19.50 -4.17
N PHE A 6 -7.23 -20.01 -3.71
CA PHE A 6 -8.49 -19.32 -3.81
C PHE A 6 -8.46 -18.15 -2.82
N ARG A 7 -8.31 -16.93 -3.35
CA ARG A 7 -8.67 -15.73 -2.60
C ARG A 7 -10.19 -15.76 -2.44
N GLY A 8 -10.67 -16.23 -1.28
CA GLY A 8 -12.07 -16.05 -0.93
C GLY A 8 -12.40 -14.56 -0.96
N GLN A 9 -13.62 -14.21 -1.38
CA GLN A 9 -14.06 -12.82 -1.61
C GLN A 9 -13.94 -11.91 -0.36
N SER A 10 -13.66 -12.47 0.81
CA SER A 10 -13.46 -11.75 2.07
C SER A 10 -12.30 -12.33 2.91
N SER A 11 -11.38 -13.07 2.30
CA SER A 11 -10.22 -13.63 3.01
C SER A 11 -9.08 -12.59 3.09
N PRO A 12 -8.53 -12.32 4.27
CA PRO A 12 -7.44 -11.36 4.42
C PRO A 12 -6.17 -11.86 3.74
N ILE A 13 -5.37 -10.92 3.22
CA ILE A 13 -4.03 -11.21 2.69
C ILE A 13 -3.04 -11.13 3.84
N ILE A 14 -2.27 -12.19 4.05
CA ILE A 14 -1.19 -12.21 5.04
C ILE A 14 0.04 -11.53 4.44
N VAL A 15 0.49 -10.46 5.09
CA VAL A 15 1.74 -9.75 4.75
C VAL A 15 2.65 -9.80 5.96
N HIS A 16 3.88 -10.28 5.78
CA HIS A 16 4.88 -10.32 6.84
C HIS A 16 6.26 -9.92 6.31
N CYS A 17 7.17 -9.62 7.23
CA CYS A 17 8.59 -9.46 6.92
C CYS A 17 9.40 -10.18 8.01
N ASN A 18 10.21 -9.45 8.79
CA ASN A 18 10.87 -9.98 9.99
C ASN A 18 10.06 -9.64 11.25
N ASP A 19 9.83 -8.35 11.50
CA ASP A 19 9.03 -7.85 12.63
C ASP A 19 7.55 -7.61 12.30
N GLY A 20 7.20 -7.68 11.02
CA GLY A 20 5.85 -7.38 10.53
C GLY A 20 5.47 -5.91 10.69
N ILE A 21 6.44 -4.99 10.65
CA ILE A 21 6.21 -3.56 10.91
C ILE A 21 6.79 -2.70 9.78
N GLY A 22 8.09 -2.87 9.46
CA GLY A 22 8.79 -2.01 8.50
C GLY A 22 8.30 -2.23 7.07
N ARG A 23 8.90 -3.21 6.38
CA ARG A 23 8.53 -3.60 4.99
C ARG A 23 7.04 -3.96 4.86
N THR A 24 6.48 -4.62 5.87
CA THR A 24 5.05 -4.96 5.92
C THR A 24 4.18 -3.71 5.92
N GLY A 25 4.48 -2.72 6.77
CA GLY A 25 3.76 -1.45 6.79
C GLY A 25 3.93 -0.67 5.51
N THR A 26 5.13 -0.65 4.92
CA THR A 26 5.39 0.01 3.63
C THR A 26 4.53 -0.58 2.51
N TYR A 27 4.48 -1.91 2.42
CA TYR A 27 3.69 -2.60 1.41
C TYR A 27 2.19 -2.37 1.60
N ILE A 28 1.69 -2.50 2.83
CA ILE A 28 0.26 -2.27 3.14
C ILE A 28 -0.14 -0.82 2.87
N LEU A 29 0.70 0.15 3.25
CA LEU A 29 0.43 1.57 2.99
C LEU A 29 0.33 1.84 1.48
N LEU A 30 1.28 1.32 0.71
CA LEU A 30 1.27 1.47 -0.75
C LEU A 30 0.03 0.83 -1.37
N ASP A 31 -0.32 -0.40 -0.98
CA ASP A 31 -1.52 -1.09 -1.49
C ASP A 31 -2.81 -0.32 -1.21
N ILE A 32 -3.00 0.19 0.01
CA ILE A 32 -4.18 0.99 0.37
C ILE A 32 -4.25 2.26 -0.49
N VAL A 33 -3.13 2.96 -0.66
CA VAL A 33 -3.06 4.21 -1.42
C VAL A 33 -3.35 3.97 -2.89
N LEU A 34 -2.70 2.99 -3.51
CA LEU A 34 -2.91 2.68 -4.93
C LEU A 34 -4.35 2.20 -5.17
N ASN A 35 -4.90 1.36 -4.30
CA ASN A 35 -6.30 0.90 -4.41
C ASN A 35 -7.29 2.08 -4.34
N ARG A 36 -7.02 3.11 -3.52
CA ARG A 36 -7.83 4.33 -3.50
C ARG A 36 -7.74 5.09 -4.83
N ILE A 37 -6.54 5.19 -5.40
CA ILE A 37 -6.33 5.83 -6.71
C ILE A 37 -7.11 5.10 -7.80
N TYR A 38 -7.00 3.77 -7.89
CA TYR A 38 -7.73 2.97 -8.88
C TYR A 38 -9.24 3.01 -8.71
N LYS A 39 -9.73 3.21 -7.48
CA LYS A 39 -11.17 3.44 -7.20
C LYS A 39 -11.63 4.87 -7.49
N GLY A 40 -10.76 5.74 -8.01
CA GLY A 40 -11.09 7.10 -8.42
C GLY A 40 -11.12 8.12 -7.28
N ALA A 41 -10.38 7.88 -6.19
CA ALA A 41 -10.26 8.88 -5.13
C ALA A 41 -9.62 10.17 -5.68
N ARG A 42 -10.28 11.32 -5.44
CA ARG A 42 -9.82 12.63 -5.89
C ARG A 42 -8.66 13.19 -5.06
N GLU A 43 -8.61 12.83 -3.79
CA GLU A 43 -7.60 13.29 -2.85
C GLU A 43 -6.98 12.10 -2.11
N ILE A 44 -5.66 12.11 -2.01
CA ILE A 44 -4.88 11.07 -1.34
C ILE A 44 -4.05 11.73 -0.24
N ASN A 45 -4.36 11.38 1.01
CA ASN A 45 -3.56 11.78 2.16
C ASN A 45 -2.78 10.55 2.69
N ILE A 46 -1.51 10.46 2.28
CA ILE A 46 -0.62 9.35 2.66
C ILE A 46 -0.32 9.39 4.15
N ALA A 47 -0.12 10.58 4.74
CA ALA A 47 0.16 10.72 6.16
C ALA A 47 -1.03 10.26 7.03
N ALA A 48 -2.25 10.66 6.69
CA ALA A 48 -3.45 10.20 7.39
C ALA A 48 -3.65 8.68 7.23
N THR A 49 -3.29 8.12 6.07
CA THR A 49 -3.35 6.66 5.85
C THR A 49 -2.29 5.93 6.68
N LEU A 50 -1.09 6.52 6.83
CA LEU A 50 -0.04 5.99 7.69
C LEU A 50 -0.47 5.98 9.16
N GLU A 51 -1.03 7.08 9.67
CA GLU A 51 -1.54 7.12 11.05
C GLU A 51 -2.68 6.11 11.25
N HIS A 52 -3.58 5.99 10.28
CA HIS A 52 -4.66 4.99 10.34
C HIS A 52 -4.15 3.54 10.45
N ILE A 53 -3.08 3.17 9.75
CA ILE A 53 -2.49 1.82 9.90
C ILE A 53 -1.68 1.67 11.18
N ARG A 54 -1.14 2.77 11.73
CA ARG A 54 -0.44 2.78 13.02
C ARG A 54 -1.40 2.62 14.19
N ASP A 55 -2.63 3.11 14.08
CA ASP A 55 -3.71 2.87 15.05
C ASP A 55 -4.05 1.38 15.16
N GLN A 56 -3.94 0.62 14.06
CA GLN A 56 -4.22 -0.83 14.04
C GLN A 56 -3.02 -1.68 14.46
N ARG A 57 -1.81 -1.25 14.10
CA ARG A 57 -0.56 -1.89 14.51
C ARG A 57 0.51 -0.82 14.74
N PRO A 58 0.96 -0.59 15.98
CA PRO A 58 1.92 0.46 16.28
C PRO A 58 3.20 0.34 15.46
N GLN A 59 3.82 1.49 15.19
CA GLN A 59 5.13 1.63 14.54
C GLN A 59 5.21 1.22 13.06
N MET A 60 4.08 0.92 12.40
CA MET A 60 4.04 0.61 10.96
C MET A 60 4.79 1.68 10.15
N VAL A 61 5.61 1.23 9.18
CA VAL A 61 6.60 2.05 8.46
C VAL A 61 7.63 2.66 9.44
N LYS A 62 8.78 2.00 9.56
CA LYS A 62 9.79 2.29 10.59
C LYS A 62 10.71 3.45 10.24
N THR A 63 11.10 3.59 8.97
CA THR A 63 12.14 4.55 8.57
C THR A 63 11.60 5.59 7.62
N LYS A 64 12.27 6.75 7.57
CA LYS A 64 11.96 7.81 6.60
C LYS A 64 12.09 7.31 5.17
N ASP A 65 13.11 6.50 4.87
CA ASP A 65 13.35 5.96 3.53
C ASP A 65 12.21 5.05 3.07
N GLN A 66 11.62 4.27 3.99
CA GLN A 66 10.44 3.46 3.69
C GLN A 66 9.23 4.33 3.33
N LEU A 67 9.02 5.45 4.05
CA LEU A 67 7.95 6.38 3.72
C LEU A 67 8.23 7.11 2.40
N GLN A 68 9.47 7.56 2.17
CA GLN A 68 9.90 8.18 0.92
C GLN A 68 9.68 7.24 -0.27
N PHE A 69 10.00 5.95 -0.10
CA PHE A 69 9.74 4.94 -1.12
C PHE A 69 8.26 4.89 -1.51
N VAL A 70 7.33 4.96 -0.55
CA VAL A 70 5.89 5.01 -0.85
C VAL A 70 5.55 6.23 -1.70
N PHE A 71 6.05 7.42 -1.35
CA PHE A 71 5.81 8.63 -2.14
C PHE A 71 6.33 8.51 -3.58
N VAL A 72 7.54 7.97 -3.76
CA VAL A 72 8.14 7.77 -5.08
C VAL A 72 7.31 6.76 -5.90
N ALA A 73 6.99 5.60 -5.32
CA ALA A 73 6.21 4.56 -6.00
C ALA A 73 4.82 5.05 -6.41
N VAL A 74 4.14 5.83 -5.56
CA VAL A 74 2.83 6.41 -5.89
C VAL A 74 2.95 7.43 -7.02
N ALA A 75 3.98 8.28 -7.01
CA ALA A 75 4.19 9.26 -8.08
C ALA A 75 4.49 8.59 -9.43
N GLU A 76 5.28 7.52 -9.42
CA GLU A 76 5.58 6.70 -10.61
C GLU A 76 4.30 6.06 -11.17
N GLU A 77 3.48 5.45 -10.31
CA GLU A 77 2.24 4.81 -10.72
C GLU A 77 1.24 5.82 -11.30
N VAL A 78 1.06 6.97 -10.67
CA VAL A 78 0.19 8.05 -11.22
C VAL A 78 0.70 8.52 -12.58
N THR A 79 2.02 8.69 -12.72
CA THR A 79 2.63 9.09 -14.00
C THR A 79 2.37 8.04 -15.08
N TYR A 80 2.46 6.75 -14.73
CA TYR A 80 2.16 5.65 -15.63
C TYR A 80 0.68 5.65 -16.06
N LEU A 81 -0.25 5.81 -15.11
CA LEU A 81 -1.68 5.85 -15.41
C LEU A 81 -2.06 7.02 -16.32
N ILE A 82 -1.49 8.20 -16.09
CA ILE A 82 -1.72 9.36 -16.95
C ILE A 82 -1.20 9.10 -18.37
N LYS A 83 -0.04 8.45 -18.53
CA LYS A 83 0.49 8.09 -19.85
C LYS A 83 -0.39 7.08 -20.55
N ALA A 84 -0.90 6.08 -19.83
CA ALA A 84 -1.77 5.05 -20.38
C ALA A 84 -3.12 5.60 -20.87
N ILE A 85 -3.67 6.65 -20.24
CA ILE A 85 -4.90 7.32 -20.70
C ILE A 85 -4.68 8.12 -22.00
N ARG A 86 -3.46 8.59 -22.25
CA ARG A 86 -3.13 9.40 -23.44
C ARG A 86 -2.80 8.56 -24.67
N GLN A 87 -2.68 7.24 -24.52
CA GLN A 87 -2.51 6.27 -25.61
C GLN A 87 -3.87 5.72 -26.04
#